data_AF-A0A529P9U0-F1
#
_entry.id   AF-A0A529P9U0-F1
#
_cell.length_a   1.000
_cell.length_b   1.000
_cell.length_c   1.000
_cell.angle_alpha   90.00
_cell.angle_beta   90.00
_cell.angle_gamma   90.00
#
_symmetry.space_group_name_H-M   'P 1'
#
loop_
_entity.id
_entity.type
_entity.pdbx_description
1 polymer ?
#
loop_
_entity_poly.entity_id
_entity_poly.type
_entity_poly.pdbx_seq_one_letter_code
_entity_poly.pdbx_strand_id
1 'polypeptide(L)'
;AISFSPYAPATIEETRSISEQGVPIVAITDSSFSPLAQFAEVWFEVAEADFAGFRSLSATMALAMALTVAVGEKRRDTGRKRKG
;
A
#
# COMPACT_ATOMS: atom_id res chain seq x y z
N ALA A 1 -2.51 -4.02 -0.11
CA ALA A 1 -1.78 -4.90 -1.05
C ALA A 1 -0.51 -4.21 -1.52
N ILE A 2 0.55 -4.94 -1.86
CA ILE A 2 1.80 -4.37 -2.41
C ILE A 2 2.21 -5.21 -3.62
N SER A 3 2.35 -4.60 -4.79
CA SER A 3 2.83 -5.28 -5.99
C SER A 3 3.37 -4.29 -7.02
N PHE A 4 4.41 -4.69 -7.74
CA PHE A 4 5.12 -3.90 -8.75
C PHE A 4 5.26 -4.71 -10.05
N SER A 5 5.51 -4.05 -11.17
CA SER A 5 5.74 -4.75 -12.45
C SER A 5 6.94 -5.73 -12.35
N PRO A 6 6.82 -6.99 -12.80
CA PRO A 6 5.68 -7.62 -13.48
C PRO A 6 4.67 -8.26 -12.50
N TYR A 7 3.66 -7.48 -12.10
CA TYR A 7 2.71 -7.74 -11.00
C TYR A 7 2.42 -9.21 -10.72
N ALA A 8 2.68 -9.63 -9.47
CA ALA A 8 2.46 -11.00 -9.04
C ALA A 8 0.97 -11.39 -9.15
N PRO A 9 0.58 -12.38 -9.98
CA PRO A 9 -0.82 -12.72 -10.22
C PRO A 9 -1.58 -13.09 -8.95
N ALA A 10 -0.94 -13.81 -8.02
CA ALA A 10 -1.53 -14.18 -6.74
C ALA A 10 -1.95 -12.96 -5.91
N THR A 11 -1.12 -11.92 -5.87
CA THR A 11 -1.44 -10.68 -5.13
C THR A 11 -2.63 -9.95 -5.75
N ILE A 12 -2.74 -9.95 -7.09
CA ILE A 12 -3.87 -9.32 -7.78
C ILE A 12 -5.17 -10.08 -7.48
N GLU A 13 -5.14 -11.41 -7.57
CA GLU A 13 -6.33 -12.24 -7.37
C GLU A 13 -6.83 -12.20 -5.91
N GLU A 14 -5.92 -12.25 -4.95
CA GLU A 14 -6.27 -12.09 -3.53
C GLU A 14 -6.84 -10.69 -3.26
N THR A 15 -6.25 -9.64 -3.84
CA THR A 15 -6.74 -8.26 -3.67
C THR A 15 -8.15 -8.11 -4.26
N ARG A 16 -8.41 -8.67 -5.44
CA ARG A 16 -9.75 -8.72 -6.04
C ARG A 16 -10.73 -9.41 -5.09
N SER A 17 -10.41 -10.62 -4.65
CA SER A 17 -11.27 -11.43 -3.78
C SER A 17 -11.62 -10.71 -2.47
N ILE A 18 -10.67 -9.97 -1.89
CA ILE A 18 -10.90 -9.17 -0.67
C ILE A 18 -11.73 -7.92 -0.98
N SER A 19 -11.47 -7.24 -2.10
CA SER A 19 -12.25 -6.07 -2.54
C SER A 19 -13.71 -6.43 -2.80
N GLU A 20 -13.99 -7.60 -3.38
CA GLU A 20 -15.36 -8.08 -3.63
C GLU A 20 -16.17 -8.32 -2.34
N GLN A 21 -15.49 -8.47 -1.20
CA GLN A 21 -16.11 -8.56 0.11
C GLN A 21 -16.41 -7.19 0.74
N GLY A 22 -16.13 -6.09 0.02
CA GLY A 22 -16.35 -4.72 0.50
C GLY A 22 -15.29 -4.24 1.49
N VAL A 23 -14.14 -4.92 1.59
CA VAL A 23 -13.04 -4.52 2.46
C VAL A 23 -12.24 -3.41 1.77
N PRO A 24 -12.05 -2.24 2.41
CA PRO A 24 -11.30 -1.14 1.82
C PRO A 24 -9.83 -1.50 1.66
N ILE A 25 -9.30 -1.34 0.45
CA ILE A 25 -7.93 -1.67 0.10
C ILE A 25 -7.08 -0.41 0.01
N VAL A 26 -5.93 -0.42 0.68
CA VAL A 26 -4.82 0.50 0.41
C VAL A 26 -3.74 -0.26 -0.35
N ALA A 27 -3.29 0.30 -1.48
CA ALA A 27 -2.26 -0.30 -2.33
C ALA A 27 -0.94 0.47 -2.29
N ILE A 28 0.18 -0.24 -2.43
CA ILE A 28 1.49 0.34 -2.77
C ILE A 28 1.94 -0.31 -4.08
N THR A 29 2.23 0.51 -5.09
CA THR A 29 2.54 0.03 -6.44
C THR A 29 3.46 1.02 -7.17
N ASP A 30 3.85 0.73 -8.40
CA ASP A 30 4.75 1.57 -9.21
C ASP A 30 4.03 2.52 -10.17
N SER A 31 2.71 2.35 -10.36
CA SER A 31 1.95 3.16 -11.32
C SER A 31 0.45 3.19 -11.01
N SER A 32 -0.20 4.31 -11.33
CA SER A 32 -1.66 4.42 -11.42
C SER A 32 -2.32 3.43 -12.40
N PHE A 33 -1.56 2.86 -13.33
CA PHE A 33 -2.03 1.84 -14.28
C PHE A 33 -1.91 0.40 -13.75
N SER A 34 -1.42 0.22 -12.53
CA SER A 34 -1.32 -1.08 -11.87
C SER A 34 -2.67 -1.79 -11.79
N PRO A 35 -2.74 -3.12 -11.98
CA PRO A 35 -3.95 -3.89 -11.71
C PRO A 35 -4.45 -3.72 -10.27
N LEU A 36 -3.57 -3.42 -9.30
CA LEU A 36 -3.99 -3.14 -7.93
C LEU A 36 -4.81 -1.85 -7.80
N ALA A 37 -4.54 -0.84 -8.62
CA ALA A 37 -5.23 0.45 -8.55
C ALA A 37 -6.73 0.31 -8.87
N GLN A 38 -7.13 -0.73 -9.61
CA GLN A 38 -8.54 -1.01 -9.94
C GLN A 38 -9.37 -1.42 -8.72
N PHE A 39 -8.74 -1.98 -7.70
CA PHE A 39 -9.39 -2.52 -6.50
C PHE A 39 -9.09 -1.69 -5.24
N ALA A 40 -8.20 -0.71 -5.34
CA ALA A 40 -7.77 0.11 -4.22
C ALA A 40 -8.66 1.34 -4.04
N GLU A 41 -9.05 1.62 -2.79
CA GLU A 41 -9.67 2.90 -2.45
C GLU A 41 -8.64 4.03 -2.50
N VAL A 42 -7.40 3.72 -2.10
CA VAL A 42 -6.26 4.65 -2.16
C VAL A 42 -4.99 3.87 -2.52
N TRP A 43 -4.12 4.46 -3.33
CA TRP A 43 -2.81 3.87 -3.63
C TRP A 43 -1.67 4.88 -3.47
N PHE A 44 -0.48 4.35 -3.20
CA PHE A 44 0.78 5.08 -3.21
C PHE A 44 1.65 4.57 -4.36
N GLU A 45 2.15 5.48 -5.18
CA GLU A 45 3.12 5.19 -6.24
C GLU A 45 4.54 5.35 -5.67
N VAL A 46 5.31 4.26 -5.72
CA VAL A 46 6.69 4.21 -5.23
C VAL A 46 7.61 3.77 -6.35
N ALA A 47 8.57 4.64 -6.68
CA ALA A 47 9.62 4.30 -7.64
C ALA A 47 10.70 3.45 -6.94
N GLU A 48 10.77 2.17 -7.32
CA GLU A 48 11.87 1.27 -6.96
C GLU A 48 12.67 0.98 -8.22
N ALA A 49 13.99 1.21 -8.17
CA ALA A 49 14.87 0.81 -9.25
C ALA A 49 14.86 -0.71 -9.41
N ASP A 50 14.63 -1.19 -10.63
CA ASP A 50 14.69 -2.59 -11.00
C ASP A 50 15.99 -2.84 -11.78
N PHE A 51 16.82 -3.74 -11.26
CA PHE A 51 18.02 -4.20 -11.93
C PHE A 51 17.97 -5.72 -12.09
N ALA A 52 17.70 -6.16 -13.32
CA ALA A 52 17.61 -7.59 -13.68
C ALA A 52 16.61 -8.39 -12.81
N GLY A 53 15.48 -7.80 -12.44
CA GLY A 53 14.45 -8.41 -11.59
C GLY A 53 14.71 -8.23 -10.09
N PHE A 54 15.79 -7.56 -9.71
CA PHE A 54 16.06 -7.21 -8.32
C PHE A 54 15.60 -5.78 -8.03
N ARG A 55 14.78 -5.62 -7.00
CA ARG A 55 14.36 -4.33 -6.44
C ARG A 55 14.74 -4.26 -4.97
N SER A 56 15.30 -3.13 -4.55
CA SER A 56 15.76 -2.93 -3.16
C SER A 56 14.62 -2.89 -2.14
N LEU A 57 13.43 -2.46 -2.55
CA LEU A 57 12.23 -2.29 -1.71
C LEU A 57 12.45 -1.32 -0.54
N SER A 58 13.53 -0.53 -0.57
CA SER A 58 13.91 0.34 0.55
C SER A 58 12.98 1.55 0.65
N ALA A 59 12.57 2.13 -0.48
CA ALA A 59 11.60 3.22 -0.48
C ALA A 59 10.22 2.72 -0.03
N THR A 60 9.85 1.52 -0.47
CA THR A 60 8.61 0.83 -0.07
C THR A 60 8.57 0.59 1.43
N MET A 61 9.66 0.08 2.01
CA MET A 61 9.76 -0.17 3.45
C MET A 61 9.79 1.15 4.25
N ALA A 62 10.51 2.17 3.77
CA ALA A 62 10.51 3.49 4.39
C ALA A 62 9.10 4.11 4.43
N LEU A 63 8.34 4.00 3.33
CA LEU A 63 6.95 4.43 3.27
C LEU A 63 6.07 3.67 4.28
N ALA A 64 6.19 2.33 4.33
CA ALA A 64 5.42 1.51 5.27
C ALA A 64 5.70 1.89 6.74
N MET A 65 6.96 2.15 7.09
CA MET A 65 7.35 2.61 8.42
C MET A 65 6.78 4.01 8.72
N ALA A 66 6.91 4.95 7.78
CA ALA A 66 6.38 6.30 7.93
C ALA A 66 4.85 6.30 8.14
N LEU A 67 4.12 5.49 7.35
CA LEU A 67 2.67 5.31 7.52
C LEU A 67 2.33 4.75 8.90
N THR A 68 3.08 3.75 9.37
CA THR A 68 2.87 3.15 10.70
C THR A 68 3.03 4.19 11.81
N VAL A 69 4.11 4.98 11.77
CA VAL A 69 4.35 6.07 12.73
C VAL A 69 3.25 7.13 12.66
N ALA A 70 2.92 7.60 11.46
CA ALA A 70 1.91 8.63 11.26
C ALA A 70 0.51 8.20 11.77
N VAL A 71 0.13 6.94 11.53
CA VAL A 71 -1.12 6.37 12.05
C VAL A 71 -1.08 6.28 13.58
N GLY A 72 0.05 5.86 14.16
CA GLY A 72 0.25 5.82 15.61
C GLY A 72 0.05 7.18 16.27
N GLU A 73 0.70 8.21 15.73
CA GLU A 73 0.60 9.58 16.24
C GLU A 73 -0.82 10.16 16.05
N LYS A 74 -1.47 9.93 14.90
CA LYS A 74 -2.85 10.36 14.66
C LYS A 74 -3.84 9.72 15.65
N ARG A 75 -3.65 8.44 15.99
CA ARG A 75 -4.46 7.74 17.01
C ARG A 75 -4.25 8.31 18.41
N ARG A 76 -3.02 8.69 18.76
CA ARG A 76 -2.71 9.36 20.04
C ARG A 76 -3.38 10.73 20.15
N ASP A 77 -3.29 11.56 19.11
CA ASP A 77 -3.89 12.90 19.12
C ASP A 77 -5.43 12.84 19.22
N THR A 78 -6.05 11.94 18.46
CA THR A 78 -7.51 11.70 18.54
C THR A 78 -7.94 11.15 19.91
N GLY A 79 -7.14 10.27 20.52
CA GLY A 79 -7.36 9.79 21.89
C GLY A 79 -7.25 10.91 22.93
N ARG A 80 -6.34 11.87 22.73
CA ARG A 80 -6.19 13.03 23.61
C ARG A 80 -7.37 14.00 23.48
N LYS A 81 -7.83 14.27 22.26
CA LYS A 81 -9.01 15.12 22.00
C LYS A 81 -10.31 14.57 22.59
N ARG A 82 -10.47 13.25 22.69
CA ARG A 82 -11.68 12.62 23.29
C ARG A 82 -11.68 12.64 24.83
N LYS A 83 -10.56 12.92 25.47
CA LYS A 83 -10.42 12.97 26.94
C LYS A 83 -10.44 14.39 27.52
N GLY A 84 -10.36 15.41 26.66
CA GLY A 84 -10.43 16.82 27.04
C GLY A 84 -11.81 17.41 26.86
#